data_AF-A0A6I8TV33-F1
#
_entry.id   AF-A0A6I8TV33-F1
#
_cell.length_a   1.000
_cell.length_b   1.000
_cell.length_c   1.000
_cell.angle_alpha   90.00
_cell.angle_beta   90.00
_cell.angle_gamma   90.00
#
_symmetry.space_group_name_H-M   'P 1'
#
loop_
_entity.id
_entity.type
_entity.pdbx_description
1 polymer ?
#
loop_
_entity_poly.entity_id
_entity_poly.type
_entity_poly.pdbx_seq_one_letter_code
_entity_poly.pdbx_strand_id
1 'polypeptide(L)'
;MNELADSKMCSRNLALSLALIIALVPLAAVALPHHSVAKRSSFFDIECKGQFNKAIFYRLDRICEDCYSLFREPQILSFCKKSCFTTDYFRGCLDALQLTDEIETLKPFIKVLNGADPNTL
;
A
#
# COMPACT_ATOMS: atom_id res chain seq x y z
N MET A 1 24.04 37.88 -17.97
CA MET A 1 24.21 39.22 -17.40
C MET A 1 24.88 39.04 -16.05
N ASN A 2 25.97 39.77 -15.87
CA ASN A 2 26.84 39.89 -14.70
C ASN A 2 26.03 39.99 -13.40
N GLU A 3 26.53 39.56 -12.23
CA GLU A 3 27.61 40.24 -11.53
C GLU A 3 28.42 39.31 -10.62
N LEU A 4 29.71 39.60 -10.62
CA LEU A 4 30.78 39.07 -9.79
C LEU A 4 30.99 40.02 -8.60
N ALA A 5 31.65 39.52 -7.55
CA ALA A 5 32.05 40.18 -6.30
C ALA A 5 30.98 40.08 -5.20
N ASP A 6 31.27 39.76 -3.95
CA ASP A 6 32.52 39.62 -3.23
C ASP A 6 32.20 38.79 -1.97
N SER A 7 32.94 37.73 -1.68
CA SER A 7 33.54 37.59 -0.35
C SER A 7 34.45 36.37 -0.30
N LYS A 8 35.71 36.67 -0.59
CA LYS A 8 36.87 35.91 -0.18
C LYS A 8 36.74 35.60 1.31
N MET A 9 36.72 34.32 1.64
CA MET A 9 37.08 33.77 2.96
C MET A 9 36.04 33.85 4.09
N CYS A 10 34.89 33.19 3.92
CA CYS A 10 34.16 32.63 5.06
C CYS A 10 34.34 31.11 5.15
N SER A 11 35.42 30.75 5.84
CA SER A 11 35.56 29.55 6.67
C SER A 11 35.64 28.21 5.93
N ARG A 12 36.86 27.82 5.55
CA ARG A 12 37.23 26.44 5.12
C ARG A 12 36.69 25.37 6.07
N ASN A 13 36.56 25.69 7.37
CA ASN A 13 35.95 24.81 8.38
C ASN A 13 34.43 24.64 8.19
N LEU A 14 33.72 25.66 7.73
CA LEU A 14 32.28 25.61 7.43
C LEU A 14 32.00 24.74 6.19
N ALA A 15 32.84 24.86 5.16
CA ALA A 15 32.77 24.04 3.95
C ALA A 15 33.13 22.57 4.24
N LEU A 16 34.16 22.31 5.06
CA LEU A 16 34.51 20.95 5.52
C LEU A 16 33.42 20.34 6.40
N SER A 17 32.79 21.14 7.26
CA SER A 17 31.66 20.69 8.09
C SER A 17 30.43 20.34 7.27
N LEU A 18 30.05 21.16 6.27
CA LEU A 18 28.96 20.82 5.35
C LEU A 18 29.28 19.58 4.50
N ALA A 19 30.51 19.46 4.00
CA ALA A 19 30.93 18.30 3.21
C ALA A 19 30.92 17.00 4.02
N LEU A 20 31.32 17.04 5.30
CA LEU A 20 31.28 15.88 6.21
C LEU A 20 29.84 15.45 6.53
N ILE A 21 28.93 16.41 6.73
CA ILE A 21 27.52 16.13 6.97
C ILE A 21 26.88 15.50 5.71
N ILE A 22 27.13 16.05 4.51
CA ILE A 22 26.62 15.50 3.25
C ILE A 22 27.18 14.10 2.96
N ALA A 23 28.42 13.81 3.36
CA ALA A 23 29.04 12.49 3.20
C ALA A 23 28.59 11.44 4.23
N LEU A 24 28.08 11.85 5.40
CA LEU A 24 27.55 10.96 6.45
C LEU A 24 26.05 10.67 6.33
N VAL A 25 25.28 11.55 5.67
CA VAL A 25 23.85 11.38 5.42
C VAL A 25 23.47 10.18 4.50
N PRO A 26 24.32 9.62 3.60
CA PRO A 26 23.90 8.50 2.77
C PRO A 26 23.69 7.18 3.52
N LEU A 27 24.15 7.05 4.77
CA LEU A 27 24.05 5.78 5.51
C LEU A 27 22.73 5.60 6.29
N ALA A 28 21.97 6.67 6.54
CA ALA A 28 20.73 6.59 7.32
C ALA A 28 19.46 6.40 6.47
N ALA A 29 19.52 6.67 5.16
CA ALA A 29 18.34 6.62 4.29
C ALA A 29 17.98 5.22 3.78
N VAL A 30 18.86 4.22 3.95
CA VAL A 30 18.67 2.86 3.40
C VAL A 30 17.93 1.91 4.35
N ALA A 31 17.65 2.34 5.59
CA ALA A 31 17.10 1.45 6.62
C ALA A 31 15.74 1.88 7.19
N LEU A 32 14.91 2.60 6.44
CA LEU A 32 13.49 2.70 6.79
C LEU A 32 12.74 1.49 6.23
N PRO A 33 12.22 0.57 7.07
CA PRO A 33 11.38 -0.51 6.61
C PRO A 33 10.04 0.09 6.13
N HIS A 34 9.96 0.44 4.85
CA HIS A 34 8.78 0.99 4.19
C HIS A 34 7.77 -0.12 3.85
N HIS A 35 7.32 -0.89 4.86
CA HIS A 35 6.46 -2.06 4.61
C HIS A 35 5.19 -2.15 5.47
N SER A 36 4.79 -1.09 6.17
CA SER A 36 3.58 -1.16 7.02
C SER A 36 2.62 0.02 6.94
N VAL A 37 3.07 1.23 6.58
CA VAL A 37 2.22 2.43 6.61
C VAL A 37 1.29 2.52 5.38
N ALA A 38 1.81 2.23 4.18
CA ALA A 38 1.03 2.27 2.93
C ALA A 38 -0.17 1.31 2.92
N LYS A 39 -0.13 0.25 3.75
CA LYS A 39 -1.19 -0.76 3.79
C LYS A 39 -2.34 -0.40 4.75
N ARG A 40 -2.15 0.62 5.60
CA ARG A 40 -3.22 1.20 6.42
C ARG A 40 -3.94 2.32 5.68
N SER A 41 -3.24 3.11 4.86
CA SER A 41 -3.88 4.07 3.95
C SER A 41 -4.74 3.34 2.92
N SER A 42 -4.23 2.26 2.32
CA SER A 42 -4.98 1.47 1.34
C SER A 42 -6.33 0.94 1.86
N PHE A 43 -6.46 0.71 3.18
CA PHE A 43 -7.70 0.24 3.79
C PHE A 43 -8.83 1.28 3.72
N PHE A 44 -8.51 2.54 4.00
CA PHE A 44 -9.49 3.62 3.88
C PHE A 44 -9.66 4.05 2.41
N ASP A 45 -8.60 3.96 1.61
CA ASP A 45 -8.63 4.31 0.18
C ASP A 45 -9.56 3.38 -0.63
N ILE A 46 -9.73 2.13 -0.21
CA ILE A 46 -10.70 1.19 -0.81
C ILE A 46 -12.07 1.21 -0.14
N GLU A 47 -12.37 2.24 0.66
CA GLU A 47 -13.68 2.45 1.30
C GLU A 47 -14.09 1.40 2.33
N CYS A 48 -13.15 0.68 2.95
CA CYS A 48 -13.47 -0.16 4.12
C CYS A 48 -13.84 0.73 5.31
N LYS A 49 -15.07 0.61 5.83
CA LYS A 49 -15.59 1.43 6.94
C LYS A 49 -15.60 0.70 8.30
N GLY A 50 -15.21 -0.57 8.32
CA GLY A 50 -15.22 -1.42 9.50
C GLY A 50 -13.91 -1.43 10.28
N GLN A 51 -13.70 -2.50 11.04
CA GLN A 51 -12.50 -2.64 11.87
C GLN A 51 -11.32 -3.11 11.00
N PHE A 52 -10.22 -2.34 11.02
CA PHE A 52 -9.00 -2.77 10.36
C PHE A 52 -8.37 -3.97 11.07
N ASN A 53 -8.56 -5.16 10.50
CA ASN A 53 -7.86 -6.38 10.90
C ASN A 53 -6.84 -6.77 9.83
N LYS A 54 -5.55 -6.60 10.15
CA LYS A 54 -4.43 -6.83 9.22
C LYS A 54 -4.39 -8.26 8.67
N ALA A 55 -4.67 -9.26 9.51
CA ALA A 55 -4.63 -10.66 9.11
C ALA A 55 -5.77 -10.99 8.13
N ILE A 56 -6.97 -10.50 8.42
CA ILE A 56 -8.14 -10.66 7.54
C ILE A 56 -7.90 -9.94 6.21
N PHE A 57 -7.46 -8.68 6.27
CA PHE A 57 -7.18 -7.88 5.07
C PHE A 57 -6.18 -8.59 4.16
N TYR A 58 -5.06 -9.11 4.71
CA TYR A 58 -4.07 -9.83 3.89
C TYR A 58 -4.55 -11.14 3.32
N ARG A 59 -5.46 -11.84 4.01
CA ARG A 59 -6.06 -13.06 3.47
C ARG A 59 -6.85 -12.75 2.19
N LEU A 60 -7.67 -11.70 2.22
CA LEU A 60 -8.46 -11.27 1.05
C LEU A 60 -7.57 -10.64 -0.04
N ASP A 61 -6.58 -9.84 0.36
CA ASP A 61 -5.58 -9.23 -0.53
C ASP A 61 -4.84 -10.28 -1.36
N ARG A 62 -4.47 -11.42 -0.76
CA ARG A 62 -3.79 -12.52 -1.46
C ARG A 62 -4.62 -13.14 -2.59
N ILE A 63 -5.94 -13.25 -2.41
CA ILE A 63 -6.84 -13.75 -3.47
C ILE A 63 -6.75 -12.83 -4.70
N CYS A 64 -6.71 -11.51 -4.49
CA CYS A 64 -6.53 -10.55 -5.57
C CYS A 64 -5.16 -10.66 -6.25
N GLU A 65 -4.08 -10.92 -5.49
CA GLU A 65 -2.73 -11.12 -6.04
C GLU A 65 -2.61 -12.43 -6.84
N ASP A 66 -3.21 -13.51 -6.35
CA ASP A 66 -3.23 -14.81 -7.04
C ASP A 66 -4.04 -14.72 -8.33
N CYS A 67 -5.18 -14.03 -8.28
CA CYS A 67 -6.01 -13.71 -9.45
C CYS A 67 -5.27 -12.83 -10.47
N TYR A 68 -4.56 -11.80 -10.00
CA TYR A 68 -3.67 -10.99 -10.85
C TYR A 68 -2.58 -11.86 -11.50
N SER A 69 -2.01 -12.83 -10.77
CA SER A 69 -0.98 -13.70 -11.33
C SER A 69 -1.48 -14.58 -12.47
N LEU A 70 -2.79 -14.93 -12.48
CA LEU A 70 -3.44 -15.64 -13.57
C LEU A 70 -3.66 -14.75 -14.81
N PHE A 71 -4.30 -13.60 -14.63
CA PHE A 71 -4.70 -12.73 -15.77
C PHE A 71 -3.62 -11.75 -16.21
N ARG A 72 -2.69 -11.40 -15.32
CA ARG A 72 -1.60 -10.42 -15.48
C ARG A 72 -2.06 -9.02 -15.87
N GLU A 73 -3.32 -8.67 -15.60
CA GLU A 73 -3.87 -7.35 -15.86
C GLU A 73 -3.84 -6.46 -14.61
N PRO A 74 -3.19 -5.27 -14.65
CA PRO A 74 -3.00 -4.44 -13.46
C PRO A 74 -4.31 -3.94 -12.83
N GLN A 75 -5.37 -3.82 -13.63
CA GLN A 75 -6.70 -3.41 -13.18
C GLN A 75 -7.42 -4.43 -12.31
N ILE A 76 -7.11 -5.73 -12.45
CA ILE A 76 -7.67 -6.80 -11.61
C ILE A 76 -7.34 -6.52 -10.14
N LEU A 77 -6.08 -6.13 -9.87
CA LEU A 77 -5.60 -5.97 -8.51
C LEU A 77 -6.29 -4.80 -7.78
N SER A 78 -6.48 -3.67 -8.46
CA SER A 78 -7.13 -2.50 -7.87
C SER A 78 -8.64 -2.70 -7.72
N PHE A 79 -9.32 -3.26 -8.74
CA PHE A 79 -10.77 -3.45 -8.71
C PHE A 79 -11.21 -4.60 -7.80
N CYS A 80 -10.40 -5.63 -7.64
CA CYS A 80 -10.67 -6.72 -6.70
C CYS A 80 -10.71 -6.24 -5.24
N LYS A 81 -9.84 -5.29 -4.87
CA LYS A 81 -9.77 -4.75 -3.49
C LYS A 81 -10.78 -3.63 -3.23
N LYS A 82 -11.24 -2.95 -4.29
CA LYS A 82 -12.12 -1.77 -4.21
C LYS A 82 -13.42 -2.08 -3.44
N SER A 83 -13.97 -1.05 -2.81
CA SER A 83 -15.18 -1.13 -1.96
C SER A 83 -15.08 -2.27 -0.94
N CYS A 84 -13.87 -2.49 -0.44
CA CYS A 84 -13.54 -3.52 0.53
C CYS A 84 -13.92 -4.95 0.11
N PHE A 85 -13.50 -5.37 -1.09
CA PHE A 85 -13.66 -6.73 -1.61
C PHE A 85 -15.11 -7.15 -1.94
N THR A 86 -15.99 -6.19 -2.22
CA THR A 86 -17.41 -6.47 -2.52
C THR A 86 -17.81 -6.18 -3.94
N THR A 87 -16.80 -6.06 -4.80
CA THR A 87 -16.98 -5.90 -6.24
C THR A 87 -17.16 -7.26 -6.91
N ASP A 88 -17.77 -7.25 -8.09
CA ASP A 88 -17.86 -8.43 -8.95
C ASP A 88 -16.47 -8.98 -9.33
N TYR A 89 -15.42 -8.14 -9.30
CA TYR A 89 -14.04 -8.57 -9.53
C TYR A 89 -13.57 -9.53 -8.45
N PHE A 90 -13.90 -9.27 -7.17
CA PHE A 90 -13.54 -10.18 -6.09
C PHE A 90 -14.22 -11.54 -6.28
N ARG A 91 -15.52 -11.54 -6.62
CA ARG A 91 -16.27 -12.77 -6.90
C ARG A 91 -15.75 -13.51 -8.12
N GLY A 92 -15.48 -12.81 -9.22
CA GLY A 92 -14.88 -13.39 -10.42
C GLY A 92 -13.49 -13.98 -10.16
N CYS A 93 -12.70 -13.38 -9.26
CA CYS A 93 -11.43 -13.94 -8.83
C CYS A 93 -11.60 -15.25 -8.03
N LEU A 94 -12.61 -15.34 -7.17
CA LEU A 94 -12.94 -16.60 -6.49
C LEU A 94 -13.35 -17.69 -7.49
N ASP A 95 -14.16 -17.33 -8.49
CA ASP A 95 -14.57 -18.26 -9.55
C ASP A 95 -13.34 -18.74 -10.36
N ALA A 96 -12.47 -17.82 -10.79
CA ALA A 96 -11.28 -18.13 -11.59
C ALA A 96 -10.24 -18.97 -10.82
N LEU A 97 -10.12 -18.76 -9.50
CA LEU A 97 -9.23 -19.52 -8.62
C LEU A 97 -9.86 -20.80 -8.08
N GLN A 98 -11.12 -21.10 -8.43
CA GLN A 98 -11.87 -22.26 -7.94
C GLN A 98 -12.06 -22.26 -6.40
N LEU A 99 -12.28 -21.09 -5.81
CA LEU A 99 -12.47 -20.87 -4.36
C LEU A 99 -13.94 -20.56 -3.99
N THR A 100 -14.88 -21.05 -4.80
CA THR A 100 -16.31 -20.75 -4.63
C THR A 100 -16.92 -21.38 -3.38
N ASP A 101 -16.38 -22.50 -2.93
CA ASP A 101 -16.71 -23.17 -1.67
C ASP A 101 -16.26 -22.37 -0.44
N GLU A 102 -15.19 -21.59 -0.55
CA GLU A 102 -14.70 -20.73 0.53
C GLU A 102 -15.52 -19.45 0.73
N ILE A 103 -16.44 -19.11 -0.17
CA ILE A 103 -17.25 -17.87 -0.12
C ILE A 103 -17.92 -17.68 1.25
N GLU A 104 -18.57 -18.71 1.79
CA GLU A 104 -19.25 -18.61 3.09
C GLU A 104 -18.27 -18.35 4.25
N THR A 105 -17.02 -18.80 4.12
CA THR A 105 -15.95 -18.53 5.10
C THR A 105 -15.38 -17.13 4.95
N LEU A 106 -15.35 -16.57 3.73
CA LEU A 106 -14.82 -15.24 3.45
C LEU A 106 -15.82 -14.11 3.71
N LYS A 107 -17.13 -14.35 3.59
CA LYS A 107 -18.18 -13.37 3.92
C LYS A 107 -18.03 -12.70 5.30
N PRO A 108 -17.85 -13.44 6.42
CA PRO A 108 -17.71 -12.80 7.73
C PRO A 108 -16.46 -11.92 7.82
N PHE A 109 -15.38 -12.29 7.11
CA PHE A 109 -14.16 -11.49 7.03
C PHE A 109 -14.41 -10.14 6.34
N ILE A 110 -15.06 -10.17 5.19
CA ILE A 110 -15.47 -8.97 4.47
C ILE A 110 -16.37 -8.10 5.35
N LYS A 111 -17.34 -8.70 6.06
CA LYS A 111 -18.26 -7.98 6.97
C LYS A 111 -17.53 -7.25 8.10
N VAL A 112 -16.49 -7.86 8.68
CA VAL A 112 -15.65 -7.23 9.72
C VAL A 112 -14.94 -5.99 9.17
N LEU A 113 -14.39 -6.09 7.95
CA LEU A 113 -13.64 -5.01 7.32
C LEU A 113 -14.53 -3.89 6.76
N ASN A 114 -15.70 -4.24 6.21
CA ASN A 114 -16.65 -3.25 5.67
C ASN A 114 -17.45 -2.54 6.75
N GLY A 115 -17.64 -3.18 7.91
CA GLY A 115 -18.41 -2.61 9.00
C GLY A 115 -19.91 -2.86 8.80
N ALA A 116 -20.33 -4.11 8.95
CA ALA A 116 -21.73 -4.54 9.16
C ALA A 116 -22.82 -3.89 8.27
N ASP A 117 -22.49 -3.40 7.07
CA ASP A 117 -23.49 -2.93 6.11
C ASP A 117 -24.30 -4.15 5.64
N PRO A 118 -25.64 -4.15 5.82
CA PRO A 118 -26.49 -5.28 5.47
C PRO A 118 -26.66 -5.49 3.96
N ASN A 119 -26.23 -4.55 3.11
CA ASN A 119 -26.45 -4.61 1.66
C ASN A 119 -25.27 -5.18 0.86
N THR A 120 -24.32 -5.86 1.52
CA THR A 120 -23.06 -6.26 0.88
C THR A 120 -22.90 -7.78 0.78
N LEU A 121 -23.59 -8.36 -0.21
CA LEU A 121 -23.17 -9.55 -0.98
C LEU A 121 -23.98 -9.66 -2.27
#